data_AF-A0A061JNK9-F1
#
_entry.id   AF-A0A061JNK9-F1
#
_cell.length_a   1.000
_cell.length_b   1.000
_cell.length_c   1.000
_cell.angle_alpha   90.00
_cell.angle_beta   90.00
_cell.angle_gamma   90.00
#
_symmetry.space_group_name_H-M   'P 1'
#
loop_
_entity.id
_entity.type
_entity.pdbx_description
1 polymer ?
#
loop_
_entity_poly.entity_id
_entity_poly.type
_entity_poly.pdbx_seq_one_letter_code
_entity_poly.pdbx_strand_id
1 'polypeptide(L)'
;MGQDRLNFIRGIRSLERTDSAPNNPFRQRGSRLGDIANSDPQYIHKPNFGYSQLPESAGFTAATTSAYTSFRASSTYQNRPPLVVVGANDGMLHGFDASLGSNGGKELFAYIPNDLIDDLYQLTDPTYSHRYYVDGTPRIGDAWVGNAWKTLVIGSSGAGGRSIFALDVSNPADMTSSSVLWEFTHPEMGYSLGRPSLVPLYNGKFGVIVTSGFDRSTDTTSGYVWVLDAADGSVLKRFDLPDSGDLGSPLAVDLDNDRVTDRIYVADTKGNVWRLDTSSTSIGDWDAPSSLRSGGNIEPLFIAQDSDGNRQPITAPLDAAYTKDRKIMLVFGTGSFYQTTDNEIPSSPQVQSFYGIIDSGSPVDGRTRLLEQEILKEVSGTALNGRAISQNTMDDTDQGWYLDLIWKVSKGGPGAKGERVISQAQLGGNRVTFSTLIPSSDPCDAGGTSWIMSLDLATGSRLAYSYFDYNGDGNIDEDDYIELEDGTKVPVSGVADPDEGAVKGTIGLNDQSTGRRYLCYASSAASTDSDGVTPVCIEVMGDNNDSNRLSWHEVRNNL
;
A
#
# COMPACT_ATOMS: atom_id res chain seq x y z
N MET A 1 -8.37 -40.17 2.96
CA MET A 1 -8.97 -38.82 3.12
C MET A 1 -7.94 -37.74 3.45
N GLY A 2 -7.22 -37.79 4.59
CA GLY A 2 -6.23 -36.74 4.92
C GLY A 2 -5.13 -36.57 3.85
N GLN A 3 -4.51 -37.67 3.42
CA GLN A 3 -3.52 -37.67 2.34
C GLN A 3 -4.10 -37.17 1.00
N ASP A 4 -5.35 -37.50 0.71
CA ASP A 4 -6.03 -37.09 -0.52
C ASP A 4 -6.28 -35.58 -0.53
N ARG A 5 -6.65 -35.00 0.63
CA ARG A 5 -6.77 -33.55 0.80
C ARG A 5 -5.41 -32.86 0.63
N LEU A 6 -4.36 -33.38 1.25
CA LEU A 6 -3.01 -32.85 1.07
C LEU A 6 -2.58 -32.88 -0.41
N ASN A 7 -2.89 -33.97 -1.12
CA ASN A 7 -2.64 -34.09 -2.55
C ASN A 7 -3.42 -33.04 -3.37
N PHE A 8 -4.69 -32.78 -3.02
CA PHE A 8 -5.48 -31.71 -3.64
C PHE A 8 -4.83 -30.34 -3.47
N ILE A 9 -4.40 -30.01 -2.23
CA ILE A 9 -3.71 -28.74 -1.90
C ILE A 9 -2.41 -28.62 -2.68
N ARG A 10 -1.64 -29.72 -2.84
CA ARG A 10 -0.44 -29.78 -3.70
C ARG A 10 -0.72 -29.72 -5.21
N GLY A 11 -1.97 -29.50 -5.62
CA GLY A 11 -2.35 -29.33 -7.03
C GLY A 11 -2.72 -30.61 -7.79
N ILE A 12 -2.86 -31.77 -7.11
CA ILE A 12 -3.34 -33.01 -7.74
C ILE A 12 -4.85 -32.92 -7.98
N ARG A 13 -5.28 -33.16 -9.22
CA ARG A 13 -6.67 -32.98 -9.67
C ARG A 13 -7.47 -34.26 -9.85
N SER A 14 -6.89 -35.43 -9.60
CA SER A 14 -7.48 -36.73 -9.93
C SER A 14 -8.77 -37.08 -9.16
N LEU A 15 -9.04 -36.38 -8.06
CA LEU A 15 -10.19 -36.59 -7.18
C LEU A 15 -11.16 -35.39 -7.19
N GLU A 16 -11.05 -34.50 -8.18
CA GLU A 16 -12.00 -33.41 -8.39
C GLU A 16 -13.26 -33.91 -9.09
N ARG A 17 -14.44 -33.44 -8.67
CA ARG A 17 -15.71 -33.68 -9.35
C ARG A 17 -15.64 -33.08 -10.75
N THR A 18 -16.04 -33.86 -11.75
CA THR A 18 -16.20 -33.42 -13.13
C THR A 18 -17.46 -34.07 -13.69
N ASP A 19 -17.94 -33.63 -14.85
CA ASP A 19 -19.06 -34.27 -15.54
C ASP A 19 -18.81 -35.78 -15.78
N SER A 20 -17.55 -36.15 -16.03
CA SER A 20 -17.12 -37.55 -16.23
C SER A 20 -16.93 -38.34 -14.93
N ALA A 21 -16.79 -37.66 -13.79
CA ALA A 21 -16.55 -38.26 -12.49
C ALA A 21 -17.34 -37.50 -11.39
N PRO A 22 -18.68 -37.53 -11.41
CA PRO A 22 -19.52 -36.70 -10.54
C PRO A 22 -19.46 -37.11 -9.06
N ASN A 23 -19.04 -38.34 -8.78
CA ASN A 23 -18.96 -38.91 -7.43
C ASN A 23 -17.60 -38.71 -6.75
N ASN A 24 -16.66 -38.01 -7.40
CA ASN A 24 -15.38 -37.69 -6.79
C ASN A 24 -15.57 -36.84 -5.52
N PRO A 25 -14.66 -36.91 -4.53
CA PRO A 25 -14.88 -36.29 -3.23
C PRO A 25 -14.66 -34.77 -3.21
N PHE A 26 -13.87 -34.21 -4.13
CA PHE A 26 -13.43 -32.82 -4.04
C PHE A 26 -14.08 -31.89 -5.06
N ARG A 27 -14.15 -30.59 -4.76
CA ARG A 27 -14.63 -29.58 -5.72
C ARG A 27 -13.79 -29.57 -7.00
N GLN A 28 -14.43 -29.16 -8.09
CA GLN A 28 -13.70 -28.81 -9.31
C GLN A 28 -13.05 -27.43 -9.14
N ARG A 29 -11.80 -27.28 -9.58
CA ARG A 29 -11.12 -25.97 -9.64
C ARG A 29 -11.01 -25.47 -11.08
N GLY A 30 -11.06 -24.15 -11.26
CA GLY A 30 -10.72 -23.50 -12.53
C GLY A 30 -9.21 -23.50 -12.79
N SER A 31 -8.41 -23.17 -11.77
CA SER A 31 -6.95 -23.14 -11.79
C SER A 31 -6.35 -23.94 -10.63
N ARG A 32 -5.04 -24.26 -10.72
CA ARG A 32 -4.28 -24.80 -9.58
C ARG A 32 -3.97 -23.72 -8.54
N LEU A 33 -3.61 -22.53 -9.04
CA LEU A 33 -3.38 -21.34 -8.23
C LEU A 33 -4.74 -20.80 -7.77
N GLY A 34 -4.83 -20.47 -6.49
CA GLY A 34 -5.97 -19.75 -5.93
C GLY A 34 -6.17 -18.37 -6.55
N ASP A 35 -7.36 -17.80 -6.40
CA ASP A 35 -7.58 -16.41 -6.73
C ASP A 35 -6.72 -15.50 -5.84
N ILE A 36 -6.25 -14.39 -6.43
CA ILE A 36 -5.48 -13.36 -5.75
C ILE A 36 -6.41 -12.14 -5.67
N ALA A 37 -6.92 -11.84 -4.47
CA ALA A 37 -7.90 -10.78 -4.28
C ALA A 37 -7.23 -9.48 -3.81
N ASN A 38 -6.56 -9.51 -2.65
CA ASN A 38 -5.99 -8.30 -2.05
C ASN A 38 -4.45 -8.27 -2.03
N SER A 39 -3.78 -9.39 -2.28
CA SER A 39 -2.31 -9.47 -2.27
C SER A 39 -1.72 -8.92 -3.56
N ASP A 40 -1.02 -7.78 -3.47
CA ASP A 40 -0.32 -7.21 -4.63
C ASP A 40 1.00 -7.96 -4.86
N PRO A 41 1.29 -8.45 -6.08
CA PRO A 41 2.54 -9.15 -6.37
C PRO A 41 3.77 -8.29 -6.09
N GLN A 42 4.75 -8.84 -5.37
CA GLN A 42 5.99 -8.14 -5.03
C GLN A 42 7.17 -8.71 -5.81
N TYR A 43 7.88 -7.85 -6.55
CA TYR A 43 9.06 -8.23 -7.32
C TYR A 43 10.35 -7.92 -6.56
N ILE A 44 11.29 -8.87 -6.55
CA ILE A 44 12.67 -8.64 -6.14
C ILE A 44 13.65 -9.37 -7.06
N HIS A 45 14.79 -8.75 -7.33
CA HIS A 45 15.90 -9.44 -7.97
C HIS A 45 17.20 -9.11 -7.25
N LYS A 46 17.87 -8.00 -7.61
CA LYS A 46 19.16 -7.60 -7.01
C LYS A 46 19.22 -6.11 -6.62
N PRO A 47 18.18 -5.54 -5.99
CA PRO A 47 18.24 -4.15 -5.57
C PRO A 47 19.38 -3.93 -4.58
N ASN A 48 20.09 -2.81 -4.70
CA ASN A 48 21.01 -2.38 -3.65
C ASN A 48 20.26 -1.49 -2.67
N PHE A 49 19.97 -1.98 -1.47
CA PHE A 49 19.30 -1.20 -0.44
C PHE A 49 20.22 -0.16 0.24
N GLY A 50 21.51 -0.13 -0.13
CA GLY A 50 22.45 0.85 0.42
C GLY A 50 22.92 0.53 1.85
N TYR A 51 22.64 -0.67 2.37
CA TYR A 51 22.96 -1.04 3.75
C TYR A 51 24.46 -1.18 4.08
N SER A 52 25.34 -1.02 3.09
CA SER A 52 26.77 -0.82 3.33
C SER A 52 27.06 0.54 4.01
N GLN A 53 26.07 1.44 4.07
CA GLN A 53 26.16 2.76 4.66
C GLN A 53 25.42 2.90 6.00
N LEU A 54 24.87 1.82 6.57
CA LEU A 54 24.20 1.88 7.88
C LEU A 54 25.18 2.40 8.94
N PRO A 55 24.77 3.37 9.79
CA PRO A 55 25.72 4.05 10.65
C PRO A 55 25.96 3.33 11.98
N GLU A 56 27.17 3.48 12.52
CA GLU A 56 27.52 2.99 13.86
C GLU A 56 26.72 3.70 14.96
N SER A 57 26.27 4.94 14.74
CA SER A 57 25.39 5.67 15.66
C SER A 57 24.04 4.99 15.86
N ALA A 58 23.59 4.18 14.91
CA ALA A 58 22.39 3.35 14.99
C ALA A 58 22.68 1.90 15.42
N GLY A 59 23.88 1.63 15.96
CA GLY A 59 24.27 0.31 16.47
C GLY A 59 24.76 -0.69 15.42
N PHE A 60 24.86 -0.31 14.14
CA PHE A 60 25.38 -1.18 13.09
C PHE A 60 26.91 -1.12 13.01
N THR A 61 27.59 -2.24 13.24
CA THR A 61 29.05 -2.29 13.24
C THR A 61 29.64 -2.24 11.82
N ALA A 62 30.90 -1.80 11.69
CA ALA A 62 31.67 -1.91 10.45
C ALA A 62 31.73 -3.35 9.89
N ALA A 63 31.69 -4.37 10.76
CA ALA A 63 31.62 -5.77 10.34
C ALA A 63 30.28 -6.10 9.66
N THR A 64 29.17 -5.61 10.22
CA THR A 64 27.82 -5.78 9.66
C THR A 64 27.71 -5.14 8.28
N THR A 65 28.16 -3.89 8.12
CA THR A 65 28.08 -3.17 6.84
C THR A 65 29.02 -3.73 5.78
N SER A 66 30.24 -4.15 6.17
CA SER A 66 31.17 -4.84 5.27
C SER A 66 30.62 -6.19 4.81
N ALA A 67 29.94 -6.93 5.70
CA ALA A 67 29.30 -8.19 5.36
C ALA A 67 28.17 -8.03 4.31
N TYR A 68 27.52 -6.85 4.23
CA TYR A 68 26.50 -6.60 3.21
C TYR A 68 27.08 -6.59 1.80
N THR A 69 28.23 -5.94 1.64
CA THR A 69 28.95 -5.92 0.37
C THR A 69 29.34 -7.33 -0.06
N SER A 70 29.84 -8.15 0.88
CA SER A 70 30.17 -9.55 0.64
C SER A 70 28.94 -10.41 0.30
N PHE A 71 27.82 -10.20 0.99
CA PHE A 71 26.56 -10.89 0.72
C PHE A 71 26.06 -10.60 -0.70
N ARG A 72 26.02 -9.33 -1.10
CA ARG A 72 25.62 -8.94 -2.46
C ARG A 72 26.57 -9.49 -3.52
N ALA A 73 27.86 -9.61 -3.22
CA ALA A 73 28.84 -10.20 -4.13
C ALA A 73 28.82 -11.74 -4.16
N SER A 74 28.12 -12.38 -3.23
CA SER A 74 28.08 -13.85 -3.13
C SER A 74 27.41 -14.50 -4.34
N SER A 75 27.79 -15.73 -4.65
CA SER A 75 27.16 -16.53 -5.71
C SER A 75 25.67 -16.74 -5.46
N THR A 76 25.24 -16.92 -4.21
CA THR A 76 23.82 -17.09 -3.86
C THR A 76 23.01 -15.86 -4.28
N TYR A 77 23.48 -14.66 -3.93
CA TYR A 77 22.79 -13.42 -4.29
C TYR A 77 22.86 -13.14 -5.79
N GLN A 78 24.03 -13.34 -6.42
CA GLN A 78 24.22 -13.09 -7.84
C GLN A 78 23.53 -14.12 -8.75
N ASN A 79 23.27 -15.33 -8.27
CA ASN A 79 22.56 -16.36 -9.05
C ASN A 79 21.08 -16.49 -8.66
N ARG A 80 20.59 -15.72 -7.69
CA ARG A 80 19.17 -15.72 -7.33
C ARG A 80 18.33 -15.31 -8.55
N PRO A 81 17.35 -16.12 -8.99
CA PRO A 81 16.46 -15.73 -10.06
C PRO A 81 15.65 -14.47 -9.66
N PRO A 82 15.24 -13.63 -10.61
CA PRO A 82 14.21 -12.63 -10.32
C PRO A 82 12.97 -13.35 -9.76
N LEU A 83 12.38 -12.80 -8.72
CA LEU A 83 11.33 -13.44 -7.91
C LEU A 83 10.12 -12.51 -7.86
N VAL A 84 8.95 -13.08 -8.11
CA VAL A 84 7.65 -12.47 -7.75
C VAL A 84 7.04 -13.29 -6.62
N VAL A 85 6.61 -12.62 -5.55
CA VAL A 85 5.95 -13.25 -4.40
C VAL A 85 4.55 -12.69 -4.23
N VAL A 86 3.56 -13.54 -4.01
CA VAL A 86 2.15 -13.14 -3.86
C VAL A 86 1.39 -14.14 -2.98
N GLY A 87 0.45 -13.66 -2.17
CA GLY A 87 -0.50 -14.49 -1.42
C GLY A 87 -1.68 -14.89 -2.29
N ALA A 88 -2.15 -16.13 -2.15
CA ALA A 88 -3.33 -16.64 -2.86
C ALA A 88 -4.32 -17.35 -1.93
N ASN A 89 -5.59 -17.34 -2.33
CA ASN A 89 -6.71 -17.93 -1.59
C ASN A 89 -6.82 -19.46 -1.71
N ASP A 90 -5.78 -20.13 -2.19
CA ASP A 90 -5.58 -21.58 -2.06
C ASP A 90 -4.83 -21.97 -0.78
N GLY A 91 -4.56 -21.02 0.11
CA GLY A 91 -3.91 -21.25 1.39
C GLY A 91 -2.45 -20.86 1.45
N MET A 92 -1.89 -20.34 0.36
CA MET A 92 -0.44 -20.28 0.17
C MET A 92 0.07 -18.89 -0.17
N LEU A 93 1.25 -18.58 0.34
CA LEU A 93 2.16 -17.59 -0.25
C LEU A 93 3.00 -18.30 -1.32
N HIS A 94 2.96 -17.81 -2.55
CA HIS A 94 3.70 -18.36 -3.68
C HIS A 94 4.90 -17.49 -4.05
N GLY A 95 6.00 -18.13 -4.45
CA GLY A 95 7.13 -17.48 -5.10
C GLY A 95 7.35 -18.04 -6.51
N PHE A 96 7.38 -17.17 -7.52
CA PHE A 96 7.57 -17.53 -8.92
C PHE A 96 8.85 -16.93 -9.49
N ASP A 97 9.51 -17.68 -10.39
CA ASP A 97 10.60 -17.18 -11.21
C ASP A 97 10.05 -16.14 -12.19
N ALA A 98 10.51 -14.90 -12.06
CA ALA A 98 10.08 -13.76 -12.87
C ALA A 98 11.03 -13.48 -14.04
N SER A 99 11.81 -14.47 -14.47
CA SER A 99 12.65 -14.34 -15.65
C SER A 99 11.80 -14.25 -16.91
N LEU A 100 12.26 -13.47 -17.89
CA LEU A 100 11.56 -13.34 -19.18
C LEU A 100 11.86 -14.51 -20.15
N GLY A 101 12.60 -15.53 -19.68
CA GLY A 101 12.96 -16.70 -20.46
C GLY A 101 12.03 -17.88 -20.24
N SER A 102 12.47 -19.08 -20.61
CA SER A 102 11.69 -20.31 -20.48
C SER A 102 11.34 -20.73 -19.05
N ASN A 103 11.99 -20.13 -18.04
CA ASN A 103 11.69 -20.39 -16.63
C ASN A 103 10.65 -19.41 -16.07
N GLY A 104 10.30 -18.35 -16.81
CA GLY A 104 9.32 -17.36 -16.37
C GLY A 104 7.98 -17.99 -15.98
N GLY A 105 7.44 -17.56 -14.84
CA GLY A 105 6.19 -18.08 -14.28
C GLY A 105 6.31 -19.45 -13.60
N LYS A 106 7.51 -20.06 -13.57
CA LYS A 106 7.71 -21.31 -12.84
C LYS A 106 7.63 -21.06 -11.32
N GLU A 107 6.77 -21.82 -10.64
CA GLU A 107 6.72 -21.82 -9.18
C GLU A 107 8.02 -22.36 -8.58
N LEU A 108 8.61 -21.60 -7.67
CA LEU A 108 9.85 -21.92 -6.94
C LEU A 108 9.54 -22.48 -5.56
N PHE A 109 8.57 -21.89 -4.86
CA PHE A 109 8.11 -22.36 -3.56
C PHE A 109 6.65 -21.95 -3.31
N ALA A 110 6.01 -22.66 -2.37
CA ALA A 110 4.75 -22.28 -1.76
C ALA A 110 4.85 -22.49 -0.24
N TYR A 111 4.29 -21.56 0.54
CA TYR A 111 4.29 -21.60 2.00
C TYR A 111 2.86 -21.48 2.54
N ILE A 112 2.51 -22.31 3.52
CA ILE A 112 1.21 -22.29 4.20
C ILE A 112 1.45 -21.85 5.64
N PRO A 113 0.88 -20.71 6.07
CA PRO A 113 0.91 -20.28 7.46
C PRO A 113 0.18 -21.25 8.40
N ASN A 114 0.69 -21.43 9.62
CA ASN A 114 0.13 -22.40 10.57
C ASN A 114 -1.31 -22.04 10.99
N ASP A 115 -1.65 -20.75 11.06
CA ASP A 115 -2.97 -20.28 11.46
C ASP A 115 -4.08 -20.67 10.47
N LEU A 116 -3.73 -21.05 9.24
CA LEU A 116 -4.68 -21.44 8.19
C LEU A 116 -4.82 -22.96 8.03
N ILE A 117 -3.93 -23.76 8.63
CA ILE A 117 -3.88 -25.22 8.40
C ILE A 117 -5.21 -25.90 8.73
N ASP A 118 -5.85 -25.50 9.82
CA ASP A 118 -7.11 -26.08 10.29
C ASP A 118 -8.30 -25.77 9.37
N ASP A 119 -8.16 -24.78 8.50
CA ASP A 119 -9.20 -24.34 7.55
C ASP A 119 -9.01 -24.85 6.12
N LEU A 120 -7.84 -25.41 5.78
CA LEU A 120 -7.53 -25.86 4.42
C LEU A 120 -8.43 -26.99 3.92
N TYR A 121 -9.02 -27.77 4.82
CA TYR A 121 -9.92 -28.85 4.39
C TYR A 121 -11.14 -28.31 3.62
N GLN A 122 -11.55 -27.07 3.88
CA GLN A 122 -12.70 -26.44 3.23
C GLN A 122 -12.44 -26.21 1.74
N LEU A 123 -11.18 -25.99 1.33
CA LEU A 123 -10.79 -25.89 -0.09
C LEU A 123 -11.12 -27.15 -0.88
N THR A 124 -11.28 -28.29 -0.22
CA THR A 124 -11.64 -29.56 -0.87
C THR A 124 -13.15 -29.78 -0.96
N ASP A 125 -13.95 -28.98 -0.24
CA ASP A 125 -15.39 -29.20 -0.14
C ASP A 125 -16.11 -28.91 -1.47
N PRO A 126 -16.88 -29.86 -2.03
CA PRO A 126 -17.69 -29.65 -3.24
C PRO A 126 -18.70 -28.49 -3.16
N THR A 127 -19.06 -28.06 -1.96
CA THR A 127 -19.96 -26.92 -1.67
C THR A 127 -19.20 -25.70 -1.16
N TYR A 128 -17.89 -25.64 -1.40
CA TYR A 128 -17.01 -24.52 -1.01
C TYR A 128 -17.65 -23.17 -1.35
N SER A 129 -17.85 -22.38 -0.31
CA SER A 129 -18.09 -20.94 -0.42
C SER A 129 -16.74 -20.24 -0.33
N HIS A 130 -16.56 -19.20 -1.14
CA HIS A 130 -15.33 -18.42 -1.12
C HIS A 130 -15.06 -17.86 0.29
N ARG A 131 -13.79 -17.92 0.68
CA ARG A 131 -13.23 -17.27 1.86
C ARG A 131 -11.79 -16.92 1.57
N TYR A 132 -11.29 -15.92 2.27
CA TYR A 132 -9.89 -15.54 2.20
C TYR A 132 -9.00 -16.56 2.94
N TYR A 133 -7.78 -16.73 2.43
CA TYR A 133 -6.72 -17.52 3.08
C TYR A 133 -5.44 -16.68 3.24
N VAL A 134 -4.45 -16.77 2.33
CA VAL A 134 -3.28 -15.89 2.38
C VAL A 134 -3.55 -14.73 1.44
N ASP A 135 -3.97 -13.60 1.99
CA ASP A 135 -4.51 -12.50 1.19
C ASP A 135 -3.79 -11.16 1.43
N GLY A 136 -2.77 -11.15 2.30
CA GLY A 136 -1.96 -9.98 2.57
C GLY A 136 -0.88 -9.74 1.52
N THR A 137 -0.62 -8.47 1.17
CA THR A 137 0.54 -8.09 0.35
C THR A 137 1.83 -8.31 1.14
N PRO A 138 2.78 -9.15 0.68
CA PRO A 138 4.02 -9.36 1.40
C PRO A 138 4.95 -8.14 1.32
N ARG A 139 6.00 -8.12 2.14
CA ARG A 139 7.14 -7.21 2.04
C ARG A 139 8.41 -8.02 1.82
N ILE A 140 9.23 -7.62 0.84
CA ILE A 140 10.51 -8.28 0.57
C ILE A 140 11.66 -7.30 0.77
N GLY A 141 12.74 -7.73 1.42
CA GLY A 141 13.92 -6.90 1.61
C GLY A 141 15.12 -7.66 2.16
N ASP A 142 16.31 -7.07 2.03
CA ASP A 142 17.49 -7.61 2.71
C ASP A 142 17.47 -7.22 4.20
N ALA A 143 17.91 -8.11 5.09
CA ALA A 143 17.98 -7.85 6.52
C ALA A 143 19.19 -8.54 7.16
N TRP A 144 19.76 -7.88 8.18
CA TRP A 144 20.79 -8.47 9.04
C TRP A 144 20.12 -9.22 10.19
N VAL A 145 20.13 -10.56 10.12
CA VAL A 145 19.48 -11.44 11.09
C VAL A 145 20.37 -12.65 11.40
N GLY A 146 20.43 -13.09 12.66
CA GLY A 146 21.25 -14.24 13.04
C GLY A 146 22.74 -14.11 12.68
N ASN A 147 23.27 -12.88 12.69
CA ASN A 147 24.64 -12.54 12.27
C ASN A 147 24.97 -12.84 10.79
N ALA A 148 23.96 -12.82 9.92
CA ALA A 148 24.11 -12.94 8.48
C ALA A 148 23.14 -12.02 7.74
N TRP A 149 23.53 -11.59 6.54
CA TRP A 149 22.59 -10.95 5.62
C TRP A 149 21.76 -12.01 4.93
N LYS A 150 20.45 -11.77 4.89
CA LYS A 150 19.46 -12.61 4.22
C LYS A 150 18.50 -11.73 3.44
N THR A 151 17.82 -12.31 2.46
CA THR A 151 16.65 -11.68 1.84
C THR A 151 15.42 -12.32 2.42
N LEU A 152 14.59 -11.51 3.08
CA LEU A 152 13.41 -11.96 3.79
C LEU A 152 12.14 -11.61 3.04
N VAL A 153 11.16 -12.49 3.11
CA VAL A 153 9.75 -12.18 2.86
C VAL A 153 9.05 -12.10 4.21
N ILE A 154 8.38 -10.99 4.47
CA ILE A 154 7.46 -10.83 5.58
C ILE A 154 6.05 -10.85 5.00
N GLY A 155 5.26 -11.85 5.35
CA GLY A 155 3.88 -12.00 4.89
C GLY A 155 2.87 -11.86 6.03
N SER A 156 1.61 -11.66 5.67
CA SER A 156 0.48 -11.81 6.57
C SER A 156 -0.57 -12.73 5.94
N SER A 157 -1.38 -13.36 6.77
CA SER A 157 -2.57 -14.08 6.29
C SER A 157 -3.66 -13.12 5.77
N GLY A 158 -3.49 -11.79 5.88
CA GLY A 158 -4.46 -10.83 5.36
C GLY A 158 -5.84 -11.01 5.99
N ALA A 159 -6.87 -11.14 5.15
CA ALA A 159 -8.24 -11.37 5.57
C ALA A 159 -8.56 -12.84 5.93
N GLY A 160 -7.67 -13.79 5.64
CA GLY A 160 -7.94 -15.21 5.92
C GLY A 160 -7.50 -15.68 7.29
N GLY A 161 -6.61 -14.93 7.96
CA GLY A 161 -6.03 -15.28 9.25
C GLY A 161 -5.41 -14.09 9.99
N ARG A 162 -4.92 -14.32 11.20
CA ARG A 162 -4.47 -13.27 12.13
C ARG A 162 -3.02 -13.50 12.54
N SER A 163 -2.17 -13.64 11.54
CA SER A 163 -0.75 -13.93 11.71
C SER A 163 0.15 -13.10 10.78
N ILE A 164 1.38 -12.92 11.23
CA ILE A 164 2.51 -12.41 10.46
C ILE A 164 3.58 -13.50 10.43
N PHE A 165 4.27 -13.67 9.33
CA PHE A 165 5.32 -14.69 9.21
C PHE A 165 6.53 -14.17 8.45
N ALA A 166 7.69 -14.75 8.70
CA ALA A 166 8.93 -14.41 8.02
C ALA A 166 9.61 -15.64 7.40
N LEU A 167 9.99 -15.50 6.13
CA LEU A 167 10.71 -16.52 5.37
C LEU A 167 12.06 -15.98 4.88
N ASP A 168 13.11 -16.79 4.98
CA ASP A 168 14.38 -16.57 4.31
C ASP A 168 14.32 -17.08 2.87
N VAL A 169 14.19 -16.14 1.92
CA VAL A 169 14.14 -16.40 0.47
C VAL A 169 15.47 -16.06 -0.21
N SER A 170 16.59 -16.12 0.52
CA SER A 170 17.92 -15.89 -0.07
C SER A 170 18.21 -16.86 -1.23
N ASN A 171 17.69 -18.09 -1.13
CA ASN A 171 17.72 -19.10 -2.19
C ASN A 171 16.32 -19.68 -2.45
N PRO A 172 15.46 -18.99 -3.23
CA PRO A 172 14.04 -19.34 -3.35
C PRO A 172 13.79 -20.67 -4.09
N ALA A 173 14.78 -21.17 -4.85
CA ALA A 173 14.67 -22.45 -5.55
C ALA A 173 14.94 -23.68 -4.65
N ASP A 174 15.44 -23.47 -3.42
CA ASP A 174 15.81 -24.53 -2.47
C ASP A 174 15.30 -24.20 -1.06
N MET A 175 14.01 -23.89 -0.98
CA MET A 175 13.33 -23.59 0.28
C MET A 175 13.18 -24.87 1.11
N THR A 176 13.48 -24.79 2.40
CA THR A 176 13.35 -25.91 3.35
C THR A 176 12.64 -25.46 4.62
N SER A 177 12.44 -26.36 5.58
CA SER A 177 11.86 -25.99 6.88
C SER A 177 12.67 -24.94 7.63
N SER A 178 13.99 -24.85 7.43
CA SER A 178 14.82 -23.80 8.03
C SER A 178 14.70 -22.44 7.34
N SER A 179 14.03 -22.38 6.18
CA SER A 179 13.69 -21.12 5.52
C SER A 179 12.51 -20.43 6.22
N VAL A 180 11.72 -21.14 7.04
CA VAL A 180 10.67 -20.56 7.87
C VAL A 180 11.34 -20.05 9.15
N LEU A 181 11.37 -18.73 9.35
CA LEU A 181 12.05 -18.14 10.49
C LEU A 181 11.16 -18.11 11.73
N TRP A 182 9.94 -17.58 11.58
CA TRP A 182 8.98 -17.43 12.67
C TRP A 182 7.59 -17.08 12.15
N GLU A 183 6.60 -17.27 13.02
CA GLU A 183 5.25 -16.72 12.90
C GLU A 183 4.90 -15.98 14.19
N PHE A 184 4.15 -14.87 14.06
CA PHE A 184 3.71 -14.04 15.15
C PHE A 184 2.18 -13.92 15.13
N THR A 185 1.58 -14.15 16.29
CA THR A 185 0.14 -13.98 16.55
C THR A 185 -0.02 -13.35 17.93
N HIS A 186 -1.07 -12.54 18.12
CA HIS A 186 -1.38 -11.95 19.43
C HIS A 186 -2.90 -11.96 19.69
N PRO A 187 -3.38 -12.14 20.94
CA PRO A 187 -4.83 -12.10 21.23
C PRO A 187 -5.52 -10.79 20.84
N GLU A 188 -4.77 -9.68 20.84
CA GLU A 188 -5.26 -8.34 20.49
C GLU A 188 -5.13 -8.04 18.97
N MET A 189 -4.63 -9.00 18.18
CA MET A 189 -4.46 -8.87 16.73
C MET A 189 -5.75 -9.29 16.01
N GLY A 190 -6.15 -8.46 15.05
CA GLY A 190 -7.17 -8.73 14.05
C GLY A 190 -6.55 -9.10 12.69
N TYR A 191 -7.29 -8.90 11.61
CA TYR A 191 -6.81 -9.13 10.27
C TYR A 191 -5.77 -8.08 9.85
N SER A 192 -4.61 -8.55 9.41
CA SER A 192 -3.53 -7.69 8.93
C SER A 192 -3.68 -7.44 7.43
N LEU A 193 -4.68 -6.63 7.07
CA LEU A 193 -4.98 -6.25 5.68
C LEU A 193 -3.90 -5.33 5.08
N GLY A 194 -3.20 -4.60 5.94
CA GLY A 194 -2.08 -3.74 5.56
C GLY A 194 -0.77 -4.50 5.34
N ARG A 195 0.17 -3.88 4.63
CA ARG A 195 1.51 -4.45 4.40
C ARG A 195 2.42 -4.17 5.62
N PRO A 196 3.07 -5.19 6.20
CA PRO A 196 4.10 -4.99 7.23
C PRO A 196 5.31 -4.20 6.70
N SER A 197 6.02 -3.51 7.58
CA SER A 197 7.30 -2.88 7.25
C SER A 197 8.47 -3.77 7.68
N LEU A 198 9.56 -3.79 6.89
CA LEU A 198 10.85 -4.41 7.23
C LEU A 198 11.94 -3.34 7.14
N VAL A 199 12.53 -2.97 8.26
CA VAL A 199 13.38 -1.78 8.37
C VAL A 199 14.59 -1.95 9.30
N PRO A 200 15.70 -1.24 9.06
CA PRO A 200 16.77 -1.07 10.04
C PRO A 200 16.31 -0.16 11.20
N LEU A 201 16.75 -0.47 12.42
CA LEU A 201 16.41 0.23 13.66
C LEU A 201 17.66 0.71 14.39
N TYR A 202 17.53 1.75 15.21
CA TYR A 202 18.64 2.37 15.96
C TYR A 202 19.32 1.47 17.01
N ASN A 203 18.79 0.28 17.28
CA ASN A 203 19.40 -0.68 18.20
C ASN A 203 20.35 -1.67 17.49
N GLY A 204 20.76 -1.40 16.25
CA GLY A 204 21.63 -2.25 15.45
C GLY A 204 20.96 -3.50 14.89
N LYS A 205 19.62 -3.56 14.92
CA LYS A 205 18.82 -4.69 14.43
C LYS A 205 17.95 -4.28 13.24
N PHE A 206 17.48 -5.28 12.51
CA PHE A 206 16.34 -5.14 11.63
C PHE A 206 15.08 -5.52 12.38
N GLY A 207 13.99 -4.78 12.15
CA GLY A 207 12.71 -5.09 12.73
C GLY A 207 11.57 -5.13 11.73
N VAL A 208 10.51 -5.79 12.15
CA VAL A 208 9.24 -5.88 11.45
C VAL A 208 8.20 -5.06 12.20
N ILE A 209 7.63 -4.04 11.56
CA ILE A 209 6.60 -3.20 12.18
C ILE A 209 5.24 -3.67 11.70
N VAL A 210 4.37 -4.00 12.66
CA VAL A 210 3.01 -4.51 12.42
C VAL A 210 2.02 -3.83 13.38
N THR A 211 0.77 -3.73 12.96
CA THR A 211 -0.30 -3.14 13.78
C THR A 211 -1.27 -4.19 14.28
N SER A 212 -2.16 -3.82 15.19
CA SER A 212 -3.26 -4.68 15.63
C SER A 212 -4.28 -5.01 14.55
N GLY A 213 -4.24 -4.34 13.39
CA GLY A 213 -5.08 -4.67 12.25
C GLY A 213 -6.56 -4.33 12.43
N PHE A 214 -7.40 -5.04 11.68
CA PHE A 214 -8.84 -4.80 11.51
C PHE A 214 -9.71 -5.93 12.11
N ASP A 215 -10.97 -5.64 12.41
CA ASP A 215 -11.92 -6.61 12.99
C ASP A 215 -11.40 -7.28 14.27
N ARG A 216 -10.88 -6.43 15.16
CA ARG A 216 -10.36 -6.84 16.47
C ARG A 216 -11.51 -7.14 17.43
N SER A 217 -11.19 -7.78 18.55
CA SER A 217 -12.18 -8.01 19.61
C SER A 217 -12.83 -6.70 20.04
N THR A 218 -14.16 -6.68 20.17
CA THR A 218 -14.92 -5.50 20.62
C THR A 218 -14.59 -5.08 22.05
N ASP A 219 -13.98 -5.96 22.84
CA ASP A 219 -13.51 -5.65 24.20
C ASP A 219 -12.22 -4.81 24.19
N THR A 220 -11.57 -4.65 23.03
CA THR A 220 -10.31 -3.92 22.91
C THR A 220 -10.56 -2.45 22.55
N THR A 221 -10.23 -1.55 23.46
CA THR A 221 -10.41 -0.09 23.28
C THR A 221 -9.18 0.62 22.71
N SER A 222 -8.02 -0.05 22.72
CA SER A 222 -6.73 0.50 22.27
C SER A 222 -6.22 -0.26 21.05
N GLY A 223 -5.48 0.42 20.20
CA GLY A 223 -4.73 -0.18 19.10
C GLY A 223 -3.28 -0.38 19.50
N TYR A 224 -2.60 -1.27 18.81
CA TYR A 224 -1.21 -1.61 19.11
C TYR A 224 -0.34 -1.52 17.86
N VAL A 225 0.87 -0.98 18.04
CA VAL A 225 1.96 -1.12 17.06
C VAL A 225 3.04 -1.95 17.71
N TRP A 226 3.38 -3.09 17.11
CA TRP A 226 4.49 -3.92 17.55
C TRP A 226 5.68 -3.73 16.61
N VAL A 227 6.86 -3.55 17.21
CA VAL A 227 8.15 -3.65 16.54
C VAL A 227 8.73 -5.00 16.93
N LEU A 228 8.76 -5.94 15.99
CA LEU A 228 9.28 -7.30 16.16
C LEU A 228 10.74 -7.35 15.72
N ASP A 229 11.55 -8.21 16.33
CA ASP A 229 12.88 -8.55 15.83
C ASP A 229 12.75 -9.37 14.55
N ALA A 230 13.35 -8.93 13.45
CA ALA A 230 13.27 -9.64 12.18
C ALA A 230 13.91 -11.04 12.24
N ALA A 231 14.78 -11.32 13.21
CA ALA A 231 15.47 -12.59 13.34
C ALA A 231 14.58 -13.71 13.92
N ASP A 232 13.70 -13.40 14.87
CA ASP A 232 12.96 -14.42 15.64
C ASP A 232 11.50 -14.05 15.94
N GLY A 233 11.02 -12.88 15.52
CA GLY A 233 9.64 -12.44 15.72
C GLY A 233 9.33 -12.00 17.16
N SER A 234 10.33 -11.94 18.05
CA SER A 234 10.13 -11.45 19.42
C SER A 234 9.78 -9.96 19.45
N VAL A 235 8.90 -9.56 20.37
CA VAL A 235 8.49 -8.16 20.50
C VAL A 235 9.64 -7.34 21.13
N LEU A 236 10.21 -6.43 20.37
CA LEU A 236 11.19 -5.44 20.86
C LEU A 236 10.47 -4.30 21.60
N LYS A 237 9.39 -3.79 21.02
CA LYS A 237 8.57 -2.70 21.57
C LYS A 237 7.11 -2.89 21.19
N ARG A 238 6.21 -2.53 22.11
CA ARG A 238 4.79 -2.30 21.84
C ARG A 238 4.46 -0.86 22.17
N PHE A 239 3.74 -0.18 21.28
CA PHE A 239 3.11 1.10 21.55
C PHE A 239 1.62 0.89 21.74
N ASP A 240 1.08 1.48 22.81
CA ASP A 240 -0.33 1.43 23.16
C ASP A 240 -0.99 2.73 22.68
N LEU A 241 -1.98 2.64 21.79
CA LEU A 241 -2.72 3.76 21.22
C LEU A 241 -4.14 3.76 21.78
N PRO A 242 -4.39 4.44 22.91
CA PRO A 242 -5.68 4.40 23.57
C PRO A 242 -6.77 5.04 22.72
N ASP A 243 -7.99 4.52 22.87
CA ASP A 243 -9.18 4.99 22.17
C ASP A 243 -9.08 4.97 20.63
N SER A 244 -8.12 4.23 20.06
CA SER A 244 -7.98 4.07 18.61
C SER A 244 -9.14 3.26 18.01
N GLY A 245 -9.27 3.36 16.69
CA GLY A 245 -10.03 2.39 15.89
C GLY A 245 -9.22 1.13 15.59
N ASP A 246 -9.60 0.44 14.53
CA ASP A 246 -8.76 -0.54 13.86
C ASP A 246 -7.61 0.16 13.14
N LEU A 247 -6.42 -0.43 13.16
CA LEU A 247 -5.20 0.22 12.71
C LEU A 247 -4.79 -0.26 11.31
N GLY A 248 -4.55 0.70 10.42
CA GLY A 248 -4.06 0.46 9.07
C GLY A 248 -2.57 0.10 9.00
N SER A 249 -2.01 0.19 7.80
CA SER A 249 -0.59 -0.11 7.55
C SER A 249 0.34 0.88 8.25
N PRO A 250 1.48 0.43 8.82
CA PRO A 250 2.49 1.33 9.34
C PRO A 250 3.33 1.93 8.21
N LEU A 251 3.61 3.22 8.32
CA LEU A 251 4.55 3.96 7.48
C LEU A 251 5.82 4.25 8.30
N ALA A 252 6.93 3.60 7.94
CA ALA A 252 8.25 3.88 8.48
C ALA A 252 8.95 4.97 7.67
N VAL A 253 9.53 5.97 8.34
CA VAL A 253 10.18 7.12 7.72
C VAL A 253 11.60 7.27 8.26
N ASP A 254 12.54 7.43 7.32
CA ASP A 254 13.93 7.84 7.52
C ASP A 254 13.99 9.37 7.32
N LEU A 255 14.40 10.10 8.35
CA LEU A 255 14.38 11.56 8.43
C LEU A 255 15.70 12.22 8.04
N ASP A 256 16.82 11.50 8.11
CA ASP A 256 18.16 12.04 7.89
C ASP A 256 18.94 11.35 6.77
N ASN A 257 18.29 10.42 6.07
CA ASN A 257 18.80 9.66 4.94
C ASN A 257 20.00 8.77 5.34
N ASP A 258 19.91 8.13 6.50
CA ASP A 258 20.89 7.15 7.01
C ASP A 258 20.44 5.68 6.82
N ARG A 259 19.27 5.46 6.17
CA ARG A 259 18.57 4.19 5.93
C ARG A 259 17.96 3.55 7.18
N VAL A 260 17.99 4.21 8.33
CA VAL A 260 17.42 3.73 9.59
C VAL A 260 16.06 4.39 9.80
N THR A 261 15.12 3.66 10.40
CA THR A 261 13.80 4.23 10.71
C THR A 261 13.87 5.11 11.94
N ASP A 262 13.57 6.40 11.76
CA ASP A 262 13.45 7.37 12.84
C ASP A 262 12.04 7.49 13.37
N ARG A 263 11.04 7.27 12.51
CA ARG A 263 9.64 7.56 12.81
C ARG A 263 8.70 6.56 12.18
N ILE A 264 7.61 6.29 12.87
CA ILE A 264 6.51 5.45 12.43
C ILE A 264 5.23 6.28 12.49
N TYR A 265 4.47 6.30 11.40
CA TYR A 265 3.09 6.78 11.37
C TYR A 265 2.13 5.61 11.18
N VAL A 266 1.00 5.68 11.87
CA VAL A 266 -0.15 4.77 11.67
C VAL A 266 -1.43 5.58 11.74
N ALA A 267 -2.47 5.14 11.05
CA ALA A 267 -3.78 5.74 11.14
C ALA A 267 -4.84 4.68 11.45
N ASP A 268 -6.01 5.13 11.91
CA ASP A 268 -7.08 4.23 12.33
C ASP A 268 -8.47 4.57 11.77
N THR A 269 -9.40 3.64 11.96
CA THR A 269 -10.80 3.77 11.54
C THR A 269 -11.62 4.76 12.36
N LYS A 270 -11.05 5.37 13.42
CA LYS A 270 -11.61 6.55 14.09
C LYS A 270 -11.00 7.85 13.57
N GLY A 271 -10.22 7.81 12.50
CA GLY A 271 -9.65 9.00 11.86
C GLY A 271 -8.43 9.56 12.57
N ASN A 272 -7.88 8.88 13.58
CA ASN A 272 -6.67 9.35 14.23
C ASN A 272 -5.45 9.03 13.36
N VAL A 273 -4.49 9.95 13.34
CA VAL A 273 -3.15 9.75 12.81
C VAL A 273 -2.18 9.84 13.96
N TRP A 274 -1.40 8.78 14.16
CA TRP A 274 -0.48 8.62 15.27
C TRP A 274 0.96 8.77 14.78
N ARG A 275 1.82 9.33 15.63
CA ARG A 275 3.26 9.45 15.39
C ARG A 275 4.02 8.81 16.53
N LEU A 276 5.00 7.98 16.19
CA LEU A 276 5.88 7.27 17.12
C LEU A 276 7.34 7.48 16.67
N ASP A 277 8.24 7.86 17.57
CA ASP A 277 9.65 8.07 17.23
C ASP A 277 10.51 6.88 17.74
N THR A 278 11.45 6.42 16.91
CA THR A 278 12.35 5.27 17.14
C THR A 278 13.83 5.64 16.99
N SER A 279 14.17 6.92 17.04
CA SER A 279 15.50 7.47 16.78
C SER A 279 16.49 7.40 17.97
N SER A 280 16.47 6.30 18.73
CA SER A 280 17.36 6.07 19.88
C SER A 280 17.91 4.64 19.90
N THR A 281 19.16 4.45 20.33
CA THR A 281 19.72 3.10 20.51
C THR A 281 19.09 2.35 21.68
N SER A 282 18.44 3.07 22.59
CA SER A 282 17.69 2.52 23.72
C SER A 282 16.21 2.39 23.37
N ILE A 283 15.72 1.15 23.29
CA ILE A 283 14.31 0.82 22.98
C ILE A 283 13.34 1.45 24.03
N GLY A 284 13.82 1.65 25.25
CA GLY A 284 13.06 2.31 26.31
C GLY A 284 12.66 3.75 25.96
N ASP A 285 13.49 4.43 25.16
CA ASP A 285 13.29 5.83 24.76
C ASP A 285 12.47 5.97 23.47
N TRP A 286 12.10 4.85 22.82
CA TRP A 286 11.17 4.88 21.71
C TRP A 286 9.78 5.22 22.21
N ASP A 287 9.25 6.35 21.78
CA ASP A 287 7.96 6.85 22.24
C ASP A 287 7.38 7.91 21.30
N ALA A 288 6.14 8.32 21.52
CA ALA A 288 5.61 9.54 20.91
C ALA A 288 6.29 10.80 21.48
N PRO A 289 6.44 11.88 20.69
CA PRO A 289 6.91 13.18 21.18
C PRO A 289 6.15 13.64 22.41
N SER A 290 6.80 14.38 23.32
CA SER A 290 6.17 14.88 24.54
C SER A 290 4.95 15.78 24.29
N SER A 291 4.89 16.46 23.14
CA SER A 291 3.74 17.26 22.67
C SER A 291 2.54 16.42 22.24
N LEU A 292 2.75 15.13 21.97
CA LEU A 292 1.74 14.13 21.64
C LEU A 292 1.54 13.17 22.81
N ARG A 293 1.69 13.68 24.04
CA ARG A 293 1.44 12.92 25.27
C ARG A 293 0.57 13.70 26.24
N SER A 294 -0.39 13.02 26.83
CA SER A 294 -1.24 13.55 27.90
C SER A 294 -1.56 12.45 28.91
N GLY A 295 -1.41 12.74 30.21
CA GLY A 295 -1.73 11.76 31.26
C GLY A 295 -0.94 10.43 31.19
N GLY A 296 0.22 10.42 30.51
CA GLY A 296 1.01 9.20 30.27
C GLY A 296 0.62 8.42 29.01
N ASN A 297 -0.44 8.83 28.33
CA ASN A 297 -0.92 8.23 27.08
C ASN A 297 -0.35 8.94 25.86
N ILE A 298 -0.26 8.22 24.75
CA ILE A 298 0.02 8.79 23.42
C ILE A 298 -1.27 9.44 22.90
N GLU A 299 -1.13 10.61 22.29
CA GLU A 299 -2.21 11.36 21.64
C GLU A 299 -2.00 11.42 20.12
N PRO A 300 -3.08 11.52 19.32
CA PRO A 300 -2.96 11.66 17.87
C PRO A 300 -2.22 12.95 17.46
N LEU A 301 -1.43 12.85 16.38
CA LEU A 301 -0.89 14.01 15.67
C LEU A 301 -2.00 14.80 14.97
N PHE A 302 -2.99 14.11 14.41
CA PHE A 302 -4.12 14.69 13.71
C PHE A 302 -5.35 13.81 13.89
N ILE A 303 -6.53 14.41 13.81
CA ILE A 303 -7.78 13.65 13.76
C ILE A 303 -8.66 14.13 12.61
N ALA A 304 -8.88 13.24 11.65
CA ALA A 304 -9.71 13.48 10.48
C ALA A 304 -11.19 13.55 10.85
N GLN A 305 -11.82 14.67 10.49
CA GLN A 305 -13.24 14.92 10.71
C GLN A 305 -13.82 15.60 9.48
N ASP A 306 -15.10 15.34 9.19
CA ASP A 306 -15.84 16.09 8.18
C ASP A 306 -16.18 17.52 8.66
N SER A 307 -16.87 18.30 7.82
CA SER A 307 -17.28 19.67 8.15
C SER A 307 -18.24 19.77 9.35
N ASP A 308 -18.92 18.68 9.69
CA ASP A 308 -19.86 18.60 10.82
C ASP A 308 -19.17 18.10 12.11
N GLY A 309 -17.87 17.81 12.04
CA GLY A 309 -17.09 17.31 13.17
C GLY A 309 -17.20 15.80 13.39
N ASN A 310 -17.82 15.05 12.48
CA ASN A 310 -17.86 13.59 12.61
C ASN A 310 -16.53 13.00 12.14
N ARG A 311 -16.05 11.99 12.86
CA ARG A 311 -14.77 11.33 12.54
C ARG A 311 -14.86 10.60 11.19
N GLN A 312 -13.79 10.68 10.41
CA GLN A 312 -13.68 10.01 9.11
C GLN A 312 -12.70 8.83 9.23
N PRO A 313 -13.08 7.59 8.90
CA PRO A 313 -12.18 6.44 9.01
C PRO A 313 -10.99 6.57 8.06
N ILE A 314 -9.80 6.15 8.48
CA ILE A 314 -8.61 6.06 7.61
C ILE A 314 -8.23 4.59 7.46
N THR A 315 -8.48 4.05 6.26
CA THR A 315 -8.08 2.67 5.90
C THR A 315 -6.98 2.63 4.85
N ALA A 316 -6.89 3.67 4.01
CA ALA A 316 -5.81 3.83 3.05
C ALA A 316 -4.45 3.90 3.76
N PRO A 317 -3.41 3.18 3.27
CA PRO A 317 -2.05 3.38 3.76
C PRO A 317 -1.59 4.83 3.56
N LEU A 318 -0.86 5.35 4.55
CA LEU A 318 -0.27 6.69 4.48
C LEU A 318 0.94 6.69 3.55
N ASP A 319 1.29 7.86 3.01
CA ASP A 319 2.58 8.10 2.37
C ASP A 319 3.14 9.46 2.82
N ALA A 320 4.45 9.66 2.67
CA ALA A 320 5.12 10.86 3.15
C ALA A 320 6.21 11.36 2.21
N ALA A 321 6.35 12.68 2.13
CA ALA A 321 7.45 13.37 1.46
C ALA A 321 7.99 14.52 2.30
N TYR A 322 9.12 15.07 1.88
CA TYR A 322 9.61 16.33 2.45
C TYR A 322 8.94 17.54 1.79
N THR A 323 8.58 18.52 2.61
CA THR A 323 8.30 19.87 2.14
C THR A 323 9.59 20.57 1.71
N LYS A 324 9.45 21.72 1.03
CA LYS A 324 10.58 22.63 0.71
C LYS A 324 11.44 22.98 1.92
N ASP A 325 10.83 23.03 3.11
CA ASP A 325 11.48 23.38 4.38
C ASP A 325 11.97 22.14 5.16
N ARG A 326 12.02 20.97 4.51
CA ARG A 326 12.43 19.67 5.08
C ARG A 326 11.59 19.20 6.28
N LYS A 327 10.33 19.62 6.35
CA LYS A 327 9.33 19.00 7.23
C LYS A 327 8.69 17.80 6.52
N ILE A 328 8.06 16.90 7.27
CA ILE A 328 7.31 15.79 6.68
C ILE A 328 5.91 16.27 6.30
N MET A 329 5.56 16.15 5.02
CA MET A 329 4.19 16.21 4.51
C MET A 329 3.67 14.78 4.44
N LEU A 330 2.70 14.47 5.29
CA LEU A 330 2.03 13.18 5.36
C LEU A 330 0.73 13.27 4.55
N VAL A 331 0.52 12.39 3.59
CA VAL A 331 -0.69 12.34 2.77
C VAL A 331 -1.47 11.05 3.01
N PHE A 332 -2.79 11.16 3.03
CA PHE A 332 -3.70 10.02 3.13
C PHE A 332 -5.12 10.44 2.74
N GLY A 333 -5.92 9.47 2.36
CA GLY A 333 -7.35 9.68 2.16
C GLY A 333 -8.19 8.94 3.20
N THR A 334 -9.41 9.43 3.40
CA THR A 334 -10.39 8.83 4.32
C THR A 334 -11.41 7.98 3.57
N GLY A 335 -11.95 6.99 4.26
CA GLY A 335 -12.81 5.98 3.70
C GLY A 335 -12.64 4.63 4.37
N SER A 336 -13.65 3.77 4.21
CA SER A 336 -13.60 2.34 4.52
C SER A 336 -14.16 1.55 3.34
N PHE A 337 -13.58 0.38 3.06
CA PHE A 337 -14.12 -0.60 2.11
C PHE A 337 -13.68 -2.03 2.45
N TYR A 338 -13.65 -2.36 3.74
CA TYR A 338 -13.28 -3.70 4.22
C TYR A 338 -14.44 -4.44 4.89
N GLN A 339 -15.53 -3.74 5.21
CA GLN A 339 -16.74 -4.32 5.79
C GLN A 339 -17.75 -4.68 4.69
N THR A 340 -18.58 -5.69 4.94
CA THR A 340 -19.58 -6.16 3.97
C THR A 340 -20.65 -5.12 3.64
N THR A 341 -20.85 -4.11 4.47
CA THR A 341 -21.82 -3.02 4.25
C THR A 341 -21.20 -1.79 3.61
N ASP A 342 -19.88 -1.76 3.38
CA ASP A 342 -19.21 -0.57 2.85
C ASP A 342 -19.58 -0.30 1.38
N ASN A 343 -20.14 -1.29 0.68
CA ASN A 343 -20.70 -1.16 -0.67
C ASN A 343 -22.08 -0.48 -0.71
N GLU A 344 -22.75 -0.34 0.44
CA GLU A 344 -24.04 0.35 0.54
C GLU A 344 -23.80 1.85 0.74
N ILE A 345 -24.33 2.68 -0.17
CA ILE A 345 -24.25 4.14 -0.06
C ILE A 345 -25.59 4.66 0.48
N PRO A 346 -25.62 5.27 1.68
CA PRO A 346 -26.84 5.87 2.21
C PRO A 346 -27.23 7.11 1.41
N SER A 347 -28.49 7.55 1.54
CA SER A 347 -29.01 8.71 0.81
C SER A 347 -28.28 10.03 1.08
N SER A 348 -27.68 10.13 2.27
CA SER A 348 -26.86 11.27 2.71
C SER A 348 -25.51 10.73 3.20
N PRO A 349 -24.60 10.37 2.28
CA PRO A 349 -23.33 9.79 2.65
C PRO A 349 -22.43 10.84 3.31
N GLN A 350 -21.65 10.39 4.30
CA GLN A 350 -20.60 11.21 4.89
C GLN A 350 -19.59 11.60 3.79
N VAL A 351 -19.27 12.89 3.72
CA VAL A 351 -18.21 13.38 2.83
C VAL A 351 -16.86 12.86 3.35
N GLN A 352 -16.12 12.14 2.51
CA GLN A 352 -14.73 11.77 2.78
C GLN A 352 -13.78 12.81 2.17
N SER A 353 -12.51 12.75 2.55
CA SER A 353 -11.53 13.76 2.17
C SER A 353 -10.16 13.14 1.91
N PHE A 354 -9.37 13.82 1.11
CA PHE A 354 -7.94 13.57 0.99
C PHE A 354 -7.19 14.69 1.71
N TYR A 355 -6.19 14.33 2.52
CA TYR A 355 -5.43 15.25 3.37
C TYR A 355 -3.94 15.22 3.01
N GLY A 356 -3.30 16.38 3.12
CA GLY A 356 -1.86 16.52 3.24
C GLY A 356 -1.53 17.34 4.48
N ILE A 357 -0.80 16.79 5.45
CA ILE A 357 -0.58 17.40 6.77
C ILE A 357 0.90 17.49 7.05
N ILE A 358 1.34 18.65 7.50
CA ILE A 358 2.73 18.95 7.82
C ILE A 358 2.98 18.60 9.28
N ASP A 359 3.79 17.58 9.51
CA ASP A 359 4.24 17.22 10.86
C ASP A 359 5.30 18.22 11.35
N SER A 360 4.88 19.11 12.24
CA SER A 360 5.76 20.04 12.97
C SER A 360 6.14 19.55 14.38
N GLY A 361 5.78 18.32 14.75
CA GLY A 361 5.98 17.75 16.07
C GLY A 361 5.07 18.31 17.15
N SER A 362 3.87 18.72 16.79
CA SER A 362 2.79 19.09 17.70
C SER A 362 1.46 18.75 17.03
N PRO A 363 0.37 18.59 17.79
CA PRO A 363 -0.94 18.30 17.21
C PRO A 363 -1.34 19.35 16.16
N VAL A 364 -1.93 18.88 15.06
CA VAL A 364 -2.58 19.72 14.05
C VAL A 364 -4.06 19.83 14.39
N ASP A 365 -4.51 21.04 14.72
CA ASP A 365 -5.86 21.32 15.26
C ASP A 365 -6.95 21.36 14.18
N GLY A 366 -7.21 20.19 13.59
CA GLY A 366 -8.28 19.97 12.63
C GLY A 366 -8.18 20.84 11.36
N ARG A 367 -9.29 20.96 10.65
CA ARG A 367 -9.38 21.62 9.34
C ARG A 367 -9.08 23.11 9.35
N THR A 368 -9.25 23.78 10.51
CA THR A 368 -9.00 25.23 10.61
C THR A 368 -7.53 25.61 10.44
N ARG A 369 -6.63 24.63 10.54
CA ARG A 369 -5.19 24.75 10.31
C ARG A 369 -4.79 24.34 8.89
N LEU A 370 -5.72 23.96 8.04
CA LEU A 370 -5.46 23.39 6.73
C LEU A 370 -6.09 24.25 5.63
N LEU A 371 -5.38 24.37 4.51
CA LEU A 371 -5.90 24.96 3.29
C LEU A 371 -6.97 24.06 2.65
N GLU A 372 -8.16 24.58 2.40
CA GLU A 372 -9.18 23.87 1.64
C GLU A 372 -8.91 23.97 0.13
N GLN A 373 -9.00 22.85 -0.57
CA GLN A 373 -9.15 22.77 -2.02
C GLN A 373 -10.56 22.22 -2.36
N GLU A 374 -11.09 22.62 -3.51
CA GLU A 374 -12.45 22.30 -3.94
C GLU A 374 -12.46 21.63 -5.32
N ILE A 375 -13.36 20.65 -5.50
CA ILE A 375 -13.79 20.22 -6.83
C ILE A 375 -14.66 21.31 -7.44
N LEU A 376 -14.18 21.91 -8.54
CA LEU A 376 -14.85 23.02 -9.21
C LEU A 376 -15.86 22.54 -10.25
N LYS A 377 -15.50 21.50 -11.01
CA LYS A 377 -16.31 21.01 -12.14
C LYS A 377 -15.91 19.59 -12.52
N GLU A 378 -16.90 18.79 -12.91
CA GLU A 378 -16.71 17.52 -13.61
C GLU A 378 -17.30 17.64 -15.02
N VAL A 379 -16.62 17.07 -16.02
CA VAL A 379 -17.06 17.05 -17.42
C VAL A 379 -16.98 15.64 -17.97
N SER A 380 -17.91 15.30 -18.86
CA SER A 380 -17.80 14.08 -19.66
C SER A 380 -17.04 14.36 -20.94
N GLY A 381 -15.89 13.71 -21.11
CA GLY A 381 -15.10 13.77 -22.33
C GLY A 381 -15.44 12.65 -23.31
N THR A 382 -14.73 12.63 -24.43
CA THR A 382 -14.88 11.62 -25.49
C THR A 382 -14.19 10.30 -25.16
N ALA A 383 -13.06 10.36 -24.44
CA ALA A 383 -12.30 9.20 -23.98
C ALA A 383 -12.45 9.04 -22.47
N LEU A 384 -12.09 10.07 -21.70
CA LEU A 384 -12.18 10.07 -20.24
C LEU A 384 -13.10 11.19 -19.73
N ASN A 385 -13.74 10.98 -18.59
CA ASN A 385 -14.34 12.07 -17.82
C ASN A 385 -13.21 12.88 -17.16
N GLY A 386 -13.37 14.20 -17.08
CA GLY A 386 -12.39 15.13 -16.51
C GLY A 386 -12.91 15.83 -15.26
N ARG A 387 -12.01 16.12 -14.31
CA ARG A 387 -12.31 16.84 -13.06
C ARG A 387 -11.32 17.99 -12.85
N ALA A 388 -11.84 19.18 -12.55
CA ALA A 388 -11.07 20.38 -12.26
C ALA A 388 -11.06 20.70 -10.75
N ILE A 389 -9.87 20.99 -10.20
CA ILE A 389 -9.67 21.39 -8.80
C ILE A 389 -9.25 22.87 -8.70
N SER A 390 -9.53 23.48 -7.55
CA SER A 390 -9.08 24.84 -7.22
C SER A 390 -7.55 24.99 -7.19
N GLN A 391 -7.11 26.25 -7.21
CA GLN A 391 -5.71 26.64 -7.06
C GLN A 391 -5.55 27.62 -5.91
N ASN A 392 -6.14 27.27 -4.76
CA ASN A 392 -6.00 28.07 -3.56
C ASN A 392 -4.54 28.04 -3.12
N THR A 393 -4.04 29.17 -2.64
CA THR A 393 -2.62 29.33 -2.24
C THR A 393 -2.47 29.04 -0.76
N MET A 394 -1.41 28.33 -0.39
CA MET A 394 -1.08 28.01 1.00
C MET A 394 -0.37 29.18 1.68
N ASP A 395 -0.85 29.55 2.86
CA ASP A 395 -0.23 30.55 3.72
C ASP A 395 0.80 29.92 4.66
N ASP A 396 1.76 30.71 5.15
CA ASP A 396 2.82 30.22 6.07
C ASP A 396 2.29 29.68 7.41
N THR A 397 1.04 30.00 7.76
CA THR A 397 0.38 29.50 8.97
C THR A 397 -0.31 28.16 8.79
N ASP A 398 -0.55 27.75 7.53
CA ASP A 398 -1.20 26.49 7.23
C ASP A 398 -0.27 25.33 7.57
N GLN A 399 -0.84 24.31 8.19
CA GLN A 399 -0.15 23.08 8.58
C GLN A 399 -0.48 21.95 7.60
N GLY A 400 -0.85 22.28 6.37
CA GLY A 400 -1.27 21.34 5.35
C GLY A 400 -2.49 21.80 4.57
N TRP A 401 -3.14 20.87 3.89
CA TRP A 401 -4.28 21.07 3.02
C TRP A 401 -5.24 19.88 3.08
N TYR A 402 -6.45 20.08 2.60
CA TYR A 402 -7.41 19.00 2.37
C TYR A 402 -8.26 19.25 1.13
N LEU A 403 -8.77 18.17 0.55
CA LEU A 403 -9.75 18.16 -0.53
C LEU A 403 -10.92 17.29 -0.09
N ASP A 404 -12.10 17.89 0.06
CA ASP A 404 -13.32 17.11 0.23
C ASP A 404 -13.74 16.47 -1.10
N LEU A 405 -14.07 15.18 -1.06
CA LEU A 405 -14.47 14.38 -2.22
C LEU A 405 -15.96 14.62 -2.54
N ILE A 406 -16.27 15.88 -2.82
CA ILE A 406 -17.62 16.37 -3.13
C ILE A 406 -17.55 17.53 -4.12
N TRP A 407 -18.24 17.37 -5.25
CA TRP A 407 -18.60 18.52 -6.07
C TRP A 407 -19.87 19.16 -5.47
N LYS A 408 -19.68 20.27 -4.76
CA LYS A 408 -20.70 20.92 -3.94
C LYS A 408 -21.89 21.40 -4.79
N VAL A 409 -23.11 21.25 -4.26
CA VAL A 409 -24.35 21.76 -4.89
C VAL A 409 -24.30 23.27 -5.10
N SER A 410 -23.67 24.01 -4.17
CA SER A 410 -23.44 25.46 -4.28
C SER A 410 -22.52 25.86 -5.45
N LYS A 411 -21.84 24.90 -6.07
CA LYS A 411 -20.95 25.04 -7.23
C LYS A 411 -21.48 24.27 -8.45
N GLY A 412 -22.78 23.97 -8.48
CA GLY A 412 -23.43 23.27 -9.60
C GLY A 412 -23.28 21.75 -9.60
N GLY A 413 -22.65 21.18 -8.56
CA GLY A 413 -22.42 19.74 -8.47
C GLY A 413 -23.59 18.92 -7.90
N PRO A 414 -23.50 17.59 -7.97
CA PRO A 414 -24.52 16.66 -7.48
C PRO A 414 -24.52 16.49 -5.95
N GLY A 415 -23.54 17.02 -5.22
CA GLY A 415 -23.39 16.80 -3.78
C GLY A 415 -22.65 15.50 -3.45
N ALA A 416 -22.81 15.02 -2.20
CA ALA A 416 -22.07 13.88 -1.68
C ALA A 416 -22.50 12.58 -2.38
N LYS A 417 -21.54 11.85 -2.95
CA LYS A 417 -21.76 10.56 -3.63
C LYS A 417 -21.25 9.34 -2.85
N GLY A 418 -20.68 9.52 -1.66
CA GLY A 418 -19.99 8.44 -0.94
C GLY A 418 -18.62 8.07 -1.53
N GLU A 419 -18.04 9.00 -2.30
CA GLU A 419 -16.67 8.92 -2.79
C GLU A 419 -15.68 8.84 -1.62
N ARG A 420 -14.69 7.97 -1.71
CA ARG A 420 -13.74 7.67 -0.64
C ARG A 420 -12.39 7.23 -1.19
N VAL A 421 -11.35 7.22 -0.35
CA VAL A 421 -10.01 6.76 -0.72
C VAL A 421 -9.59 5.64 0.22
N ILE A 422 -9.26 4.48 -0.36
CA ILE A 422 -8.91 3.25 0.36
C ILE A 422 -7.52 2.71 -0.02
N SER A 423 -6.87 3.40 -0.96
CA SER A 423 -5.64 2.98 -1.59
C SER A 423 -4.51 3.94 -1.28
N GLN A 424 -3.28 3.42 -1.22
CA GLN A 424 -2.11 4.24 -0.97
C GLN A 424 -1.90 5.24 -2.12
N ALA A 425 -1.66 6.50 -1.78
CA ALA A 425 -1.26 7.51 -2.76
C ALA A 425 0.17 7.26 -3.26
N GLN A 426 0.46 7.73 -4.46
CA GLN A 426 1.80 7.70 -5.05
C GLN A 426 2.38 9.10 -5.10
N LEU A 427 3.62 9.21 -4.62
CA LEU A 427 4.38 10.46 -4.64
C LEU A 427 5.42 10.44 -5.75
N GLY A 428 5.49 11.51 -6.53
CA GLY A 428 6.47 11.65 -7.61
C GLY A 428 6.68 13.10 -8.02
N GLY A 429 7.93 13.56 -8.02
CA GLY A 429 8.22 14.99 -8.21
C GLY A 429 7.54 15.83 -7.14
N ASN A 430 6.85 16.91 -7.52
CA ASN A 430 6.02 17.72 -6.61
C ASN A 430 4.53 17.33 -6.64
N ARG A 431 4.22 16.05 -6.90
CA ARG A 431 2.86 15.59 -7.18
C ARG A 431 2.45 14.43 -6.28
N VAL A 432 1.18 14.44 -5.91
CA VAL A 432 0.49 13.31 -5.30
C VAL A 432 -0.55 12.77 -6.28
N THR A 433 -0.48 11.48 -6.59
CA THR A 433 -1.41 10.78 -7.47
C THR A 433 -2.14 9.71 -6.65
N PHE A 434 -3.46 9.70 -6.67
CA PHE A 434 -4.26 8.76 -5.87
C PHE A 434 -5.55 8.37 -6.59
N SER A 435 -6.06 7.18 -6.32
CA SER A 435 -7.39 6.76 -6.80
C SER A 435 -8.44 6.95 -5.72
N THR A 436 -9.65 7.31 -6.14
CA THR A 436 -10.86 7.31 -5.32
C THR A 436 -11.80 6.20 -5.76
N LEU A 437 -12.73 5.83 -4.91
CA LEU A 437 -13.78 4.84 -5.15
C LEU A 437 -15.13 5.43 -4.77
N ILE A 438 -16.10 5.30 -5.67
CA ILE A 438 -17.53 5.48 -5.40
C ILE A 438 -18.15 4.10 -5.54
N PRO A 439 -18.42 3.37 -4.45
CA PRO A 439 -18.95 2.02 -4.55
C PRO A 439 -20.32 1.95 -5.23
N SER A 440 -20.66 0.77 -5.74
CA SER A 440 -22.04 0.43 -6.08
C SER A 440 -22.44 -0.84 -5.35
N SER A 441 -23.70 -0.88 -4.90
CA SER A 441 -24.32 -2.09 -4.38
C SER A 441 -24.98 -2.93 -5.48
N ASP A 442 -25.07 -2.42 -6.71
CA ASP A 442 -25.57 -3.19 -7.85
C ASP A 442 -24.51 -4.24 -8.24
N PRO A 443 -24.83 -5.55 -8.22
CA PRO A 443 -23.88 -6.59 -8.61
C PRO A 443 -23.46 -6.52 -10.09
N CYS A 444 -24.16 -5.74 -10.92
CA CYS A 444 -23.82 -5.51 -12.33
C CYS A 444 -22.84 -4.34 -12.51
N ASP A 445 -22.80 -3.40 -11.56
CA ASP A 445 -21.87 -2.28 -11.57
C ASP A 445 -20.57 -2.78 -10.96
N ALA A 446 -19.61 -3.17 -11.80
CA ALA A 446 -18.32 -3.77 -11.44
C ALA A 446 -17.61 -3.08 -10.24
N GLY A 447 -18.03 -3.34 -9.00
CA GLY A 447 -17.52 -2.72 -7.77
C GLY A 447 -17.80 -1.22 -7.56
N GLY A 448 -18.28 -0.47 -8.56
CA GLY A 448 -18.46 0.98 -8.52
C GLY A 448 -17.62 1.72 -9.57
N THR A 449 -17.38 3.01 -9.37
CA THR A 449 -16.59 3.87 -10.29
C THR A 449 -15.42 4.52 -9.55
N SER A 450 -14.34 4.85 -10.28
CA SER A 450 -13.14 5.45 -9.70
C SER A 450 -12.68 6.71 -10.43
N TRP A 451 -12.10 7.65 -9.68
CA TRP A 451 -11.30 8.74 -10.23
C TRP A 451 -9.83 8.50 -9.95
N ILE A 452 -8.97 8.86 -10.89
CA ILE A 452 -7.53 8.97 -10.69
C ILE A 452 -7.22 10.47 -10.62
N MET A 453 -6.79 10.91 -9.45
CA MET A 453 -6.50 12.30 -9.14
C MET A 453 -5.00 12.53 -9.18
N SER A 454 -4.58 13.73 -9.60
CA SER A 454 -3.20 14.14 -9.52
C SER A 454 -3.07 15.62 -9.20
N LEU A 455 -2.54 15.92 -8.01
CA LEU A 455 -2.51 17.25 -7.41
C LEU A 455 -1.09 17.67 -7.05
N ASP A 456 -0.88 18.97 -6.84
CA ASP A 456 0.35 19.47 -6.22
C ASP A 456 0.48 18.92 -4.79
N LEU A 457 1.61 18.31 -4.48
CA LEU A 457 1.84 17.67 -3.19
C LEU A 457 1.92 18.69 -2.04
N ALA A 458 2.45 19.88 -2.30
CA ALA A 458 2.66 20.89 -1.27
C ALA A 458 1.36 21.59 -0.88
N THR A 459 0.46 21.83 -1.85
CA THR A 459 -0.74 22.66 -1.64
C THR A 459 -2.07 21.93 -1.85
N GLY A 460 -2.06 20.74 -2.43
CA GLY A 460 -3.27 20.02 -2.84
C GLY A 460 -4.00 20.66 -4.03
N SER A 461 -3.47 21.73 -4.61
CA SER A 461 -4.11 22.40 -5.74
C SER A 461 -4.00 21.58 -7.02
N ARG A 462 -4.78 21.99 -8.04
CA ARG A 462 -4.45 21.61 -9.41
C ARG A 462 -3.00 21.96 -9.77
N LEU A 463 -2.43 21.20 -10.70
CA LEU A 463 -1.13 21.50 -11.29
C LEU A 463 -1.23 22.70 -12.23
N ALA A 464 -0.08 23.31 -12.56
CA ALA A 464 0.01 24.41 -13.52
C ALA A 464 -0.07 23.96 -14.99
N TYR A 465 -0.07 22.65 -15.23
CA TYR A 465 -0.06 22.00 -16.53
C TYR A 465 -0.98 20.78 -16.51
N SER A 466 -1.42 20.30 -17.67
CA SER A 466 -2.18 19.05 -17.76
C SER A 466 -1.26 17.85 -17.56
N TYR A 467 -1.60 16.98 -16.60
CA TYR A 467 -0.86 15.73 -16.39
C TYR A 467 -1.46 14.55 -17.18
N PHE A 468 -2.74 14.64 -17.52
CA PHE A 468 -3.50 13.60 -18.19
C PHE A 468 -3.86 14.04 -19.61
N ASP A 469 -3.75 13.11 -20.56
CA ASP A 469 -4.44 13.18 -21.85
C ASP A 469 -5.90 12.76 -21.61
N TYR A 470 -6.79 13.71 -21.29
CA TYR A 470 -8.18 13.36 -20.97
C TYR A 470 -9.04 13.23 -22.24
N ASN A 471 -8.65 13.91 -23.31
CA ASN A 471 -9.38 13.91 -24.57
C ASN A 471 -9.08 12.66 -25.42
N GLY A 472 -7.96 11.97 -25.14
CA GLY A 472 -7.52 10.72 -25.74
C GLY A 472 -6.87 10.87 -27.11
N ASP A 473 -6.36 12.05 -27.46
CA ASP A 473 -5.78 12.31 -28.78
C ASP A 473 -4.29 11.94 -28.91
N GLY A 474 -3.66 11.54 -27.80
CA GLY A 474 -2.25 11.13 -27.71
C GLY A 474 -1.28 12.29 -27.52
N ASN A 475 -1.78 13.53 -27.32
CA ASN A 475 -1.00 14.70 -26.96
C ASN A 475 -1.52 15.24 -25.62
N ILE A 476 -0.60 15.77 -24.81
CA ILE A 476 -0.95 16.40 -23.53
C ILE A 476 -0.68 17.89 -23.66
N ASP A 477 -1.73 18.69 -23.87
CA ASP A 477 -1.62 20.12 -24.14
C ASP A 477 -2.79 20.97 -23.58
N GLU A 478 -3.05 22.15 -24.17
CA GLU A 478 -4.11 23.06 -23.72
C GLU A 478 -5.53 22.60 -24.12
N ASP A 479 -5.64 21.68 -25.08
CA ASP A 479 -6.92 21.06 -25.43
C ASP A 479 -7.37 20.05 -24.35
N ASP A 480 -6.46 19.67 -23.44
CA ASP A 480 -6.77 18.95 -22.19
C ASP A 480 -7.28 19.84 -21.05
N TYR A 481 -7.56 21.12 -21.30
CA TYR A 481 -8.07 22.01 -20.26
C TYR A 481 -9.60 21.96 -20.17
N ILE A 482 -10.11 22.07 -18.94
CA ILE A 482 -11.53 22.19 -18.64
C ILE A 482 -11.89 23.66 -18.58
N GLU A 483 -12.89 24.08 -19.36
CA GLU A 483 -13.46 25.43 -19.28
C GLU A 483 -14.47 25.53 -18.12
N LEU A 484 -14.20 26.43 -17.17
CA LEU A 484 -15.06 26.74 -16.04
C LEU A 484 -16.23 27.65 -16.45
N GLU A 485 -17.20 27.88 -15.55
CA GLU A 485 -18.39 28.70 -15.84
C GLU A 485 -18.07 30.16 -16.16
N ASP A 486 -16.95 30.67 -15.65
CA ASP A 486 -16.48 32.04 -15.92
C ASP A 486 -15.66 32.16 -17.23
N GLY A 487 -15.55 31.07 -18.00
CA GLY A 487 -14.78 30.98 -19.24
C GLY A 487 -13.28 30.73 -19.03
N THR A 488 -12.82 30.60 -17.78
CA THR A 488 -11.42 30.27 -17.50
C THR A 488 -11.13 28.82 -17.87
N LYS A 489 -10.11 28.58 -18.69
CA LYS A 489 -9.59 27.24 -18.95
C LYS A 489 -8.57 26.85 -17.88
N VAL A 490 -8.72 25.67 -17.29
CA VAL A 490 -7.82 25.16 -16.25
C VAL A 490 -7.38 23.73 -16.56
N PRO A 491 -6.14 23.33 -16.20
CA PRO A 491 -5.69 21.96 -16.36
C PRO A 491 -6.60 20.94 -15.67
N VAL A 492 -6.84 19.80 -16.33
CA VAL A 492 -7.49 18.66 -15.71
C VAL A 492 -6.65 18.13 -14.54
N SER A 493 -7.32 17.85 -13.42
CA SER A 493 -6.71 17.42 -12.15
C SER A 493 -7.07 15.99 -11.78
N GLY A 494 -8.08 15.41 -12.44
CA GLY A 494 -8.42 14.01 -12.31
C GLY A 494 -9.17 13.49 -13.52
N VAL A 495 -9.02 12.20 -13.77
CA VAL A 495 -9.68 11.49 -14.86
C VAL A 495 -10.44 10.28 -14.35
N ALA A 496 -11.54 9.94 -15.00
CA ALA A 496 -12.28 8.71 -14.76
C ALA A 496 -12.65 8.08 -16.10
N ASP A 497 -12.29 6.82 -16.28
CA ASP A 497 -12.70 6.06 -17.45
C ASP A 497 -14.16 5.60 -17.25
N PRO A 498 -15.10 5.99 -18.14
CA PRO A 498 -16.52 5.63 -17.99
C PRO A 498 -16.79 4.13 -18.19
N ASP A 499 -15.88 3.39 -18.83
CA ASP A 499 -16.02 1.96 -19.09
C ASP A 499 -15.36 1.10 -18.00
N GLU A 500 -14.63 1.71 -17.07
CA GLU A 500 -13.90 1.02 -16.02
C GLU A 500 -14.62 1.08 -14.65
N GLY A 501 -14.32 0.10 -13.80
CA GLY A 501 -14.93 -0.05 -12.48
C GLY A 501 -14.11 0.56 -11.34
N ALA A 502 -14.14 -0.11 -10.20
CA ALA A 502 -13.30 0.19 -9.05
C ALA A 502 -11.82 -0.01 -9.36
N VAL A 503 -10.99 1.00 -9.06
CA VAL A 503 -9.54 0.98 -9.25
C VAL A 503 -8.83 0.97 -7.90
N LYS A 504 -8.12 -0.13 -7.60
CA LYS A 504 -7.37 -0.29 -6.34
C LYS A 504 -6.10 0.57 -6.29
N GLY A 505 -5.58 1.05 -7.40
CA GLY A 505 -4.39 1.89 -7.41
C GLY A 505 -3.79 1.97 -8.79
N THR A 506 -2.71 2.71 -8.91
CA THR A 506 -2.01 2.93 -10.18
C THR A 506 -0.56 2.48 -10.08
N ILE A 507 0.14 2.36 -11.20
CA ILE A 507 1.58 2.18 -11.27
C ILE A 507 2.14 3.05 -12.39
N GLY A 508 3.17 3.84 -12.09
CA GLY A 508 3.91 4.58 -13.10
C GLY A 508 4.83 3.65 -13.88
N LEU A 509 4.67 3.58 -15.19
CA LEU A 509 5.58 2.92 -16.12
C LEU A 509 6.28 3.95 -17.00
N ASN A 510 7.54 3.68 -17.31
CA ASN A 510 8.34 4.50 -18.23
C ASN A 510 8.84 3.61 -19.36
N ASP A 511 8.42 3.95 -20.58
CA ASP A 511 8.96 3.34 -21.78
C ASP A 511 10.32 3.97 -22.11
N GLN A 512 11.38 3.22 -21.84
CA GLN A 512 12.75 3.67 -22.08
C GLN A 512 13.07 3.95 -23.56
N SER A 513 12.30 3.38 -24.49
CA SER A 513 12.54 3.52 -25.92
C SER A 513 11.94 4.79 -26.50
N THR A 514 10.72 5.15 -26.06
CA THR A 514 10.00 6.33 -26.53
C THR A 514 10.14 7.53 -25.58
N GLY A 515 10.53 7.29 -24.32
CA GLY A 515 10.54 8.28 -23.25
C GLY A 515 9.15 8.59 -22.69
N ARG A 516 8.11 7.92 -23.19
CA ARG A 516 6.73 8.10 -22.74
C ARG A 516 6.52 7.53 -21.35
N ARG A 517 5.64 8.18 -20.60
CA ARG A 517 5.23 7.71 -19.28
C ARG A 517 3.76 7.31 -19.31
N TYR A 518 3.47 6.25 -18.59
CA TYR A 518 2.13 5.71 -18.47
C TYR A 518 1.77 5.60 -17.00
N LEU A 519 0.51 5.87 -16.70
CA LEU A 519 -0.10 5.49 -15.44
C LEU A 519 -1.00 4.30 -15.73
N CYS A 520 -0.60 3.13 -15.27
CA CYS A 520 -1.35 1.90 -15.51
C CYS A 520 -2.12 1.48 -14.27
N TYR A 521 -3.27 0.86 -14.47
CA TYR A 521 -4.12 0.35 -13.40
C TYR A 521 -4.93 -0.85 -13.88
N ALA A 522 -5.41 -1.64 -12.93
CA ALA A 522 -6.42 -2.65 -13.18
C ALA A 522 -7.73 -2.18 -12.54
N SER A 523 -8.84 -2.42 -13.22
CA SER A 523 -10.18 -2.20 -12.68
C SER A 523 -10.95 -3.51 -12.60
N SER A 524 -12.04 -3.51 -11.85
CA SER A 524 -13.00 -4.60 -11.78
C SER A 524 -13.84 -4.81 -13.06
N ALA A 525 -13.83 -3.87 -14.02
CA ALA A 525 -14.54 -3.98 -15.29
C ALA A 525 -13.63 -4.28 -16.49
N ALA A 526 -12.31 -4.10 -16.34
CA ALA A 526 -11.33 -4.23 -17.43
C ALA A 526 -11.47 -5.58 -18.16
N SER A 527 -11.38 -5.53 -19.50
CA SER A 527 -11.78 -6.62 -20.40
C SER A 527 -11.13 -7.95 -20.01
N THR A 528 -11.97 -8.95 -19.77
CA THR A 528 -11.54 -10.35 -19.59
C THR A 528 -11.35 -10.97 -20.97
N ASP A 529 -10.11 -11.05 -21.44
CA ASP A 529 -9.79 -11.99 -22.51
C ASP A 529 -9.57 -13.39 -21.92
N SER A 530 -9.17 -14.37 -22.74
CA SER A 530 -8.91 -15.73 -22.26
C SER A 530 -7.74 -15.83 -21.28
N ASP A 531 -6.92 -14.77 -21.16
CA ASP A 531 -5.67 -14.74 -20.42
C ASP A 531 -5.75 -13.87 -19.14
N GLY A 532 -6.82 -13.08 -18.96
CA GLY A 532 -7.15 -12.40 -17.71
C GLY A 532 -7.63 -10.96 -17.89
N VAL A 533 -7.48 -10.16 -16.83
CA VAL A 533 -7.76 -8.71 -16.85
C VAL A 533 -6.58 -8.00 -17.53
N THR A 534 -6.82 -7.32 -18.65
CA THR A 534 -5.79 -6.47 -19.28
C THR A 534 -5.70 -5.14 -18.53
N PRO A 535 -4.51 -4.72 -18.05
CA PRO A 535 -4.37 -3.44 -17.38
C PRO A 535 -4.58 -2.29 -18.38
N VAL A 536 -5.28 -1.24 -17.93
CA VAL A 536 -5.43 0.00 -18.66
C VAL A 536 -4.22 0.88 -18.38
N CYS A 537 -3.65 1.49 -19.42
CA CYS A 537 -2.53 2.41 -19.30
C CYS A 537 -2.89 3.72 -19.98
N ILE A 538 -2.99 4.80 -19.20
CA ILE A 538 -3.17 6.15 -19.73
C ILE A 538 -1.80 6.81 -19.91
N GLU A 539 -1.57 7.42 -21.07
CA GLU A 539 -0.38 8.26 -21.27
C GLU A 539 -0.48 9.46 -20.34
N VAL A 540 0.63 9.76 -19.65
CA VAL A 540 0.73 10.88 -18.74
C VAL A 540 1.95 11.69 -19.07
N MET A 541 1.95 12.96 -18.67
CA MET A 541 3.02 13.87 -19.06
C MET A 541 4.39 13.31 -18.63
N GLY A 542 5.22 13.00 -19.62
CA GLY A 542 6.63 12.66 -19.43
C GLY A 542 7.41 13.93 -19.10
N ASP A 543 8.25 13.92 -18.07
CA ASP A 543 9.03 15.10 -17.67
C ASP A 543 9.85 15.65 -18.85
N ASN A 544 9.37 16.73 -19.47
CA ASN A 544 10.19 17.67 -20.22
C ASN A 544 10.33 18.93 -19.35
N ASN A 545 11.32 18.89 -18.44
CA ASN A 545 12.11 20.01 -17.86
C ASN A 545 12.34 20.03 -16.34
N ASP A 546 11.76 19.16 -15.53
CA ASP A 546 12.23 18.96 -14.14
C ASP A 546 13.02 17.65 -14.02
N SER A 547 14.21 17.68 -14.63
CA SER A 547 15.21 16.65 -14.48
C SER A 547 15.71 16.57 -13.03
N ASN A 548 15.05 15.80 -12.18
CA ASN A 548 15.71 15.25 -11.01
C ASN A 548 16.55 14.05 -11.47
N ARG A 549 17.85 14.29 -11.57
CA ARG A 549 18.91 13.33 -11.87
C ARG A 549 18.85 12.14 -10.89
N LEU A 550 18.31 11.00 -11.33
CA LEU A 550 18.12 9.81 -10.49
C LEU A 550 19.42 9.04 -10.18
N SER A 551 20.49 9.22 -10.95
CA SER A 551 21.82 8.66 -10.64
C SER A 551 22.93 9.31 -11.47
N TRP A 552 24.18 9.14 -11.05
CA TRP A 552 25.37 9.39 -11.86
C TRP A 552 26.39 8.28 -11.65
N HIS A 553 27.16 7.94 -12.67
CA HIS A 553 28.27 7.00 -12.61
C HIS A 553 29.55 7.73 -13.03
N GLU A 554 30.54 7.83 -12.14
CA GLU A 554 31.86 8.33 -12.51
C GLU A 554 32.57 7.27 -13.35
N VAL A 555 32.88 7.59 -14.61
CA VAL A 555 33.83 6.80 -15.39
C VAL A 555 35.19 7.47 -15.28
N ARG A 556 36.03 7.02 -14.34
CA ARG A 556 37.45 7.36 -14.36
C ARG A 556 38.18 6.42 -15.30
N ASN A 557 38.64 6.93 -16.43
CA ASN A 557 39.76 6.31 -17.12
C ASN A 557 41.04 6.76 -16.40
N ASN A 558 41.83 5.79 -15.95
CA ASN A 558 43.11 6.00 -15.28
C ASN A 558 43.96 7.06 -16.01
N LEU A 559 44.43 8.07 -15.25
CA LEU A 559 45.61 8.86 -15.60
C LEU A 559 46.75 8.47 -14.67
#